data_AF-A0A4Y9L2X6-F1
#
_entry.id   AF-A0A4Y9L2X6-F1
#
_cell.length_a   1.000
_cell.length_b   1.000
_cell.length_c   1.000
_cell.angle_alpha   90.00
_cell.angle_beta   90.00
_cell.angle_gamma   90.00
#
_symmetry.space_group_name_H-M   'P 1'
#
loop_
_entity.id
_entity.type
_entity.pdbx_description
1 polymer ?
#
loop_
_entity_poly.entity_id
_entity_poly.type
_entity_poly.pdbx_seq_one_letter_code
_entity_poly.pdbx_strand_id
1 'polypeptide(L)'
;MLEYLTQALAGLKAHELASTWADVSGFLIAIFGFGATLVGVRKSKNAALAAQQAAQATRDSIRLLETIVDFSTAIAVLEDIKRAHRETGISSTLPERYATIRKQLIVLKASHVKLSDDQLAVIQNAVANLSTMEDHIEKALANKSVFPVTKFNFIISRDIDKLVDVLTALKTDQEVRNGAEQT
;
A
#
# COMPACT_ATOMS: atom_id res chain seq x y z
N MET A 1 -68.60 31.76 48.32
CA MET A 1 -67.69 30.73 48.88
C MET A 1 -67.64 29.48 48.00
N LEU A 2 -68.77 28.82 47.68
CA LEU A 2 -68.76 27.65 46.77
C LEU A 2 -68.25 27.97 45.35
N GLU A 3 -68.61 29.12 44.79
CA GLU A 3 -68.21 29.55 43.44
C GLU A 3 -66.70 29.80 43.28
N TYR A 4 -66.06 30.36 44.31
CA TYR A 4 -64.61 30.58 44.31
C TYR A 4 -63.85 29.25 44.44
N LEU A 5 -64.41 28.28 45.16
CA LEU A 5 -63.84 26.94 45.33
C LEU A 5 -63.90 26.13 44.01
N THR A 6 -65.00 26.23 43.27
CA THR A 6 -65.13 25.58 41.96
C THR A 6 -64.22 26.20 40.90
N GLN A 7 -64.06 27.53 40.91
CA GLN A 7 -63.15 28.21 39.98
C GLN A 7 -61.67 27.91 40.28
N ALA A 8 -61.29 27.86 41.56
CA ALA A 8 -59.95 27.46 41.99
C ALA A 8 -59.64 25.99 41.64
N LEU A 9 -60.59 25.07 41.84
CA LEU A 9 -60.46 23.66 41.46
C LEU A 9 -60.35 23.46 39.93
N ALA A 10 -61.08 24.26 39.14
CA ALA A 10 -61.00 24.24 37.69
C ALA A 10 -59.64 24.76 37.18
N GLY A 11 -59.11 25.84 37.77
CA GLY A 11 -57.76 26.35 37.48
C GLY A 11 -56.65 25.37 37.83
N LEU A 12 -56.77 24.68 38.98
CA LEU A 12 -55.82 23.65 39.41
C LEU A 12 -55.78 22.46 38.42
N LYS A 13 -56.95 21.95 38.01
CA LYS A 13 -57.06 20.87 37.02
C LYS A 13 -56.50 21.25 35.65
N ALA A 14 -56.73 22.49 35.20
CA ALA A 14 -56.18 22.98 33.94
C ALA A 14 -54.65 23.06 33.99
N HIS A 15 -54.08 23.45 35.12
CA HIS A 15 -52.63 23.51 35.32
C HIS A 15 -51.99 22.11 35.35
N GLU A 16 -52.66 21.13 35.97
CA GLU A 16 -52.22 19.72 36.04
C GLU A 16 -52.30 19.03 34.66
N LEU A 17 -53.37 19.31 33.90
CA LEU A 17 -53.51 18.85 32.51
C LEU A 17 -52.44 19.47 31.61
N ALA A 18 -52.17 20.78 31.74
CA ALA A 18 -51.16 21.49 30.96
C ALA A 18 -49.74 20.98 31.25
N SER A 19 -49.39 20.72 32.52
CA SER A 19 -48.09 20.15 32.87
C SER A 19 -47.91 18.73 32.32
N THR A 20 -48.95 17.90 32.41
CA THR A 20 -48.92 16.52 31.87
C THR A 20 -48.69 16.51 30.35
N TRP A 21 -49.35 17.41 29.61
CA TRP A 21 -49.13 17.53 28.17
C TRP A 21 -47.74 18.08 27.81
N ALA A 22 -47.20 19.00 28.61
CA ALA A 22 -45.84 19.51 28.43
C ALA A 22 -44.79 18.41 28.64
N ASP A 23 -44.94 17.59 29.68
CA ASP A 23 -44.03 16.48 29.99
C ASP A 23 -44.06 15.40 28.90
N VAL A 24 -45.26 15.02 28.43
CA VAL A 24 -45.42 14.04 27.34
C VAL A 24 -44.82 14.58 26.03
N SER A 25 -45.05 15.85 25.71
CA SER A 25 -44.50 16.46 24.48
C SER A 25 -42.97 16.54 24.53
N GLY A 26 -42.40 16.92 25.68
CA GLY A 26 -40.96 16.95 25.90
C GLY A 26 -40.32 15.56 25.75
N PHE A 27 -40.97 14.53 26.29
CA PHE A 27 -40.51 13.14 26.15
C PHE A 27 -40.53 12.66 24.68
N LEU A 28 -41.59 12.97 23.93
CA LEU A 28 -41.67 12.64 22.51
C LEU A 28 -40.57 13.35 21.71
N ILE A 29 -40.37 14.65 21.94
CA ILE A 29 -39.31 15.43 21.29
C ILE A 29 -37.92 14.84 21.61
N ALA A 30 -37.68 14.44 22.86
CA ALA A 30 -36.43 13.81 23.28
C ALA A 30 -36.18 12.46 22.57
N ILE A 31 -37.21 11.61 22.46
CA ILE A 31 -37.11 10.35 21.71
C ILE A 31 -36.78 10.60 20.24
N PHE A 32 -37.49 11.53 19.59
CA PHE A 32 -37.26 11.85 18.19
C PHE A 32 -35.88 12.47 17.97
N GLY A 33 -35.46 13.40 18.83
CA GLY A 33 -34.13 14.01 18.79
C GLY A 33 -33.02 12.98 18.95
N PHE A 34 -33.13 12.11 19.95
CA PHE A 34 -32.17 11.02 20.18
C PHE A 34 -32.15 10.01 19.03
N GLY A 35 -33.32 9.67 18.48
CA GLY A 35 -33.44 8.83 17.29
C GLY A 35 -32.72 9.41 16.07
N ALA A 36 -32.91 10.71 15.81
CA ALA A 36 -32.20 11.41 14.74
C ALA A 36 -30.68 11.44 14.97
N THR A 37 -30.23 11.66 16.21
CA THR A 37 -28.80 11.58 16.58
C THR A 37 -28.23 10.18 16.32
N LEU A 38 -28.93 9.11 16.71
CA LEU A 38 -28.49 7.74 16.47
C LEU A 38 -28.36 7.42 14.97
N VAL A 39 -29.29 7.89 14.14
CA VAL A 39 -29.21 7.75 12.68
C VAL A 39 -28.00 8.52 12.15
N GLY A 40 -27.79 9.75 12.62
CA GLY A 40 -26.62 10.57 12.27
C GLY A 40 -25.30 9.88 12.59
N VAL A 41 -25.14 9.36 13.81
CA VAL A 41 -23.93 8.65 14.25
C VAL A 41 -23.69 7.39 13.41
N ARG A 42 -24.73 6.60 13.12
CA ARG A 42 -24.61 5.41 12.26
C ARG A 42 -24.17 5.76 10.84
N LYS A 43 -24.76 6.80 10.25
CA LYS A 43 -24.37 7.27 8.91
C LYS A 43 -22.92 7.74 8.90
N SER A 44 -22.50 8.52 9.90
CA SER A 44 -21.11 8.98 10.03
C SER A 44 -20.13 7.84 10.21
N LYS A 45 -20.46 6.83 11.02
CA LYS A 45 -19.63 5.63 11.18
C LYS A 45 -19.47 4.89 9.86
N ASN A 46 -20.55 4.70 9.11
CA ASN A 46 -20.49 4.02 7.81
C ASN A 46 -19.65 4.82 6.80
N ALA A 47 -19.81 6.14 6.75
CA ALA A 47 -18.99 7.01 5.89
C ALA A 47 -17.50 6.95 6.28
N ALA A 48 -17.19 6.94 7.57
CA ALA A 48 -15.81 6.82 8.05
C ALA A 48 -15.20 5.45 7.71
N LEU A 49 -15.95 4.36 7.82
CA LEU A 49 -15.51 3.03 7.42
C LEU A 49 -15.25 2.95 5.91
N ALA A 50 -16.15 3.50 5.09
CA ALA A 50 -15.96 3.56 3.64
C ALA A 50 -14.74 4.40 3.27
N ALA A 51 -14.54 5.55 3.91
CA ALA A 51 -13.36 6.39 3.71
C ALA A 51 -12.07 5.68 4.13
N GLN A 52 -12.07 4.96 5.26
CA GLN A 52 -10.93 4.17 5.71
C GLN A 52 -10.57 3.06 4.70
N GLN A 53 -11.57 2.35 4.18
CA GLN A 53 -11.37 1.30 3.18
C GLN A 53 -10.82 1.86 1.87
N ALA A 54 -11.38 2.96 1.37
CA ALA A 54 -10.89 3.62 0.16
C ALA A 54 -9.45 4.14 0.34
N ALA A 55 -9.16 4.77 1.47
CA ALA A 55 -7.81 5.24 1.79
C ALA A 55 -6.80 4.07 1.89
N GLN A 56 -7.23 2.93 2.43
CA GLN A 56 -6.38 1.74 2.51
C GLN A 56 -6.10 1.16 1.12
N ALA A 57 -7.13 1.02 0.28
CA ALA A 57 -6.97 0.58 -1.11
C ALA A 57 -6.02 1.49 -1.90
N THR A 58 -6.20 2.82 -1.79
CA THR A 58 -5.30 3.80 -2.43
C THR A 58 -3.85 3.66 -1.94
N ARG A 59 -3.63 3.49 -0.63
CA ARG A 59 -2.28 3.28 -0.08
C ARG A 59 -1.64 2.01 -0.62
N ASP A 60 -2.40 0.93 -0.74
CA ASP A 60 -1.89 -0.34 -1.25
C ASP A 60 -1.58 -0.24 -2.76
N SER A 61 -2.37 0.51 -3.53
CA SER A 61 -2.07 0.84 -4.93
C SER A 61 -0.81 1.70 -5.11
N ILE A 62 -0.61 2.70 -4.24
CA ILE A 62 0.62 3.51 -4.23
C ILE A 62 1.85 2.64 -3.96
N ARG A 63 1.79 1.75 -2.96
CA ARG A 63 2.91 0.83 -2.65
C ARG A 63 3.24 -0.11 -3.81
N LEU A 64 2.22 -0.59 -4.52
CA LEU A 64 2.40 -1.41 -5.72
C LEU A 64 3.11 -0.62 -6.84
N LEU A 65 2.69 0.63 -7.07
CA LEU A 65 3.32 1.53 -8.02
C LEU A 65 4.79 1.82 -7.68
N GLU A 66 5.09 2.13 -6.42
CA GLU A 66 6.47 2.31 -5.95
C GLU A 66 7.31 1.06 -6.23
N THR A 67 6.76 -0.13 -5.95
CA THR A 67 7.44 -1.41 -6.22
C THR A 67 7.70 -1.61 -7.72
N ILE A 68 6.74 -1.29 -8.58
CA ILE A 68 6.87 -1.36 -10.06
C ILE A 68 7.99 -0.43 -10.55
N VAL A 69 8.06 0.79 -10.00
CA VAL A 69 9.13 1.76 -10.31
C VAL A 69 10.48 1.19 -9.87
N ASP A 70 10.57 0.69 -8.64
CA ASP A 70 11.80 0.13 -8.08
C ASP A 70 12.32 -1.06 -8.91
N PHE A 71 11.45 -1.96 -9.37
CA PHE A 71 11.82 -3.05 -10.29
C PHE A 71 12.33 -2.51 -11.63
N SER A 72 11.67 -1.49 -12.18
CA SER A 72 12.08 -0.88 -13.45
C SER A 72 13.46 -0.23 -13.33
N THR A 73 13.72 0.47 -12.23
CA THR A 73 15.04 1.03 -11.92
C THR A 73 16.08 -0.06 -11.74
N ALA A 74 15.76 -1.14 -11.03
CA ALA A 74 16.67 -2.27 -10.83
C ALA A 74 17.08 -2.93 -12.17
N ILE A 75 16.12 -3.14 -13.07
CA ILE A 75 16.35 -3.68 -14.41
C ILE A 75 17.27 -2.76 -15.22
N ALA A 76 17.00 -1.45 -15.23
CA ALA A 76 17.83 -0.48 -15.94
C ALA A 76 19.29 -0.48 -15.45
N VAL A 77 19.51 -0.57 -14.13
CA VAL A 77 20.86 -0.68 -13.56
C VAL A 77 21.56 -1.96 -13.99
N LEU A 78 20.85 -3.10 -14.07
CA LEU A 78 21.42 -4.35 -14.57
C LEU A 78 21.80 -4.26 -16.06
N GLU A 79 21.00 -3.58 -16.87
CA GLU A 79 21.32 -3.32 -18.28
C GLU A 79 22.56 -2.44 -18.43
N ASP A 80 22.67 -1.40 -17.59
CA ASP A 80 23.84 -0.53 -17.55
C ASP A 80 25.10 -1.30 -17.12
N ILE A 81 25.01 -2.21 -16.15
CA ILE A 81 26.12 -3.09 -15.76
C ILE A 81 26.53 -3.99 -16.92
N LYS A 82 25.57 -4.63 -17.59
CA LYS A 82 25.80 -5.46 -18.78
C LYS A 82 26.48 -4.67 -19.90
N ARG A 83 26.11 -3.39 -20.08
CA ARG A 83 26.71 -2.48 -21.05
C ARG A 83 28.14 -2.10 -20.65
N ALA A 84 28.35 -1.73 -19.39
CA ALA A 84 29.65 -1.38 -18.84
C ALA A 84 30.68 -2.52 -18.97
N HIS A 85 30.25 -3.77 -18.78
CA HIS A 85 31.07 -4.95 -19.05
C HIS A 85 31.58 -5.04 -20.50
N ARG A 86 30.77 -4.62 -21.48
CA ARG A 86 31.14 -4.67 -22.91
C ARG A 86 32.05 -3.50 -23.30
N GLU A 87 31.77 -2.31 -22.78
CA GLU A 87 32.47 -1.08 -23.16
C GLU A 87 33.81 -0.92 -22.44
N THR A 88 33.83 -1.17 -21.12
CA THR A 88 34.97 -0.83 -20.25
C THR A 88 35.68 -2.05 -19.67
N GLY A 89 35.14 -3.25 -19.89
CA GLY A 89 35.65 -4.48 -19.28
C GLY A 89 35.52 -4.45 -17.76
N ILE A 90 36.61 -4.74 -17.05
CA ILE A 90 36.66 -4.74 -15.58
C ILE A 90 37.03 -3.33 -15.09
N SER A 91 36.03 -2.51 -14.80
CA SER A 91 36.22 -1.20 -14.15
C SER A 91 36.19 -1.33 -12.62
N SER A 92 36.97 -0.51 -11.92
CA SER A 92 36.94 -0.39 -10.45
C SER A 92 35.60 0.08 -9.89
N THR A 93 34.74 0.65 -10.73
CA THR A 93 33.40 1.13 -10.34
C THR A 93 32.32 0.05 -10.38
N LEU A 94 32.61 -1.12 -10.98
CA LEU A 94 31.63 -2.20 -11.10
C LEU A 94 31.23 -2.80 -9.75
N PRO A 95 32.15 -3.15 -8.83
CA PRO A 95 31.78 -3.74 -7.53
C PRO A 95 30.77 -2.88 -6.76
N GLU A 96 30.95 -1.57 -6.75
CA GLU A 96 30.01 -0.64 -6.12
C GLU A 96 28.62 -0.66 -6.77
N ARG A 97 28.56 -0.76 -8.10
CA ARG A 97 27.29 -0.91 -8.84
C ARG A 97 26.59 -2.22 -8.47
N TYR A 98 27.33 -3.34 -8.36
CA TYR A 98 26.79 -4.63 -7.90
C TYR A 98 26.25 -4.55 -6.47
N ALA A 99 27.00 -3.95 -5.55
CA ALA A 99 26.58 -3.79 -4.17
C ALA A 99 25.31 -2.93 -4.07
N THR A 100 25.19 -1.90 -4.91
CA THR A 100 24.03 -1.00 -4.97
C THR A 100 22.78 -1.74 -5.44
N ILE A 101 22.85 -2.43 -6.58
CA ILE A 101 21.70 -3.20 -7.09
C ILE A 101 21.31 -4.35 -6.15
N ARG A 102 22.29 -5.01 -5.53
CA ARG A 102 22.03 -6.05 -4.53
C ARG A 102 21.23 -5.51 -3.34
N LYS A 103 21.65 -4.35 -2.80
CA LYS A 103 20.92 -3.68 -1.71
C LYS A 103 19.50 -3.30 -2.14
N GLN A 104 19.33 -2.76 -3.34
CA GLN A 104 18.02 -2.40 -3.87
C GLN A 104 17.09 -3.62 -3.98
N LEU A 105 17.59 -4.74 -4.51
CA LEU A 105 16.81 -5.98 -4.60
C LEU A 105 16.46 -6.58 -3.22
N ILE A 106 17.35 -6.45 -2.22
CA ILE A 106 17.05 -6.86 -0.84
C ILE A 106 15.92 -6.01 -0.24
N VAL A 107 15.95 -4.69 -0.47
CA VAL A 107 14.88 -3.78 -0.02
C VAL A 107 13.56 -4.11 -0.71
N LEU A 108 13.58 -4.35 -2.03
CA LEU A 108 12.42 -4.78 -2.81
C LEU A 108 11.82 -6.08 -2.27
N LYS A 109 12.65 -7.06 -1.90
CA LYS A 109 12.20 -8.31 -1.28
C LYS A 109 11.52 -8.08 0.07
N ALA A 110 12.00 -7.11 0.84
CA ALA A 110 11.43 -6.74 2.14
C ALA A 110 10.25 -5.74 2.02
N SER A 111 9.88 -5.34 0.80
CA SER A 111 8.76 -4.43 0.56
C SER A 111 7.44 -5.06 1.04
N HIS A 112 6.48 -4.21 1.39
CA HIS A 112 5.21 -4.64 1.98
C HIS A 112 4.20 -5.13 0.93
N VAL A 113 4.60 -5.21 -0.34
CA VAL A 113 3.78 -5.79 -1.40
C VAL A 113 3.83 -7.32 -1.28
N LYS A 114 2.67 -7.96 -1.33
CA LYS A 114 2.57 -9.42 -1.33
C LYS A 114 3.07 -9.97 -2.67
N LEU A 115 4.38 -10.16 -2.77
CA LEU A 115 4.99 -10.94 -3.84
C LEU A 115 4.69 -12.42 -3.64
N SER A 116 4.51 -13.16 -4.72
CA SER A 116 4.39 -14.62 -4.64
C SER A 116 5.74 -15.26 -4.26
N ASP A 117 5.70 -16.48 -3.74
CA ASP A 117 6.93 -17.22 -3.40
C ASP A 117 7.85 -17.38 -4.62
N ASP A 118 7.28 -17.57 -5.80
CA ASP A 118 8.02 -17.65 -7.07
C ASP A 118 8.72 -16.32 -7.40
N GLN A 119 8.04 -15.19 -7.24
CA GLN A 119 8.62 -13.86 -7.45
C GLN A 119 9.73 -13.58 -6.44
N LEU A 120 9.54 -13.93 -5.17
CA LEU A 120 10.55 -13.82 -4.12
C LEU A 120 11.78 -14.69 -4.42
N ALA A 121 11.57 -15.90 -4.94
CA ALA A 121 12.64 -16.79 -5.36
C ALA A 121 13.44 -16.20 -6.53
N VAL A 122 12.80 -15.53 -7.49
CA VAL A 122 13.49 -14.81 -8.58
C VAL A 122 14.41 -13.73 -8.01
N ILE A 123 13.91 -12.88 -7.10
CA ILE A 123 14.72 -11.81 -6.48
C ILE A 123 15.89 -12.40 -5.68
N GLN A 124 15.63 -13.45 -4.89
CA GLN A 124 16.65 -14.10 -4.08
C GLN A 124 17.77 -14.69 -4.94
N ASN A 125 17.41 -15.32 -6.07
CA ASN A 125 18.38 -15.86 -7.01
C ASN A 125 19.21 -14.75 -7.67
N ALA A 126 18.59 -13.63 -8.06
CA ALA A 126 19.30 -12.48 -8.60
C ALA A 126 20.28 -11.89 -7.57
N VAL A 127 19.87 -11.72 -6.31
CA VAL A 127 20.73 -11.27 -5.20
C VAL A 127 21.94 -12.19 -5.02
N ALA A 128 21.73 -13.51 -5.04
CA ALA A 128 22.82 -14.48 -4.91
C ALA A 128 23.80 -14.44 -6.10
N ASN A 129 23.27 -14.32 -7.33
CA ASN A 129 24.09 -14.18 -8.53
C ASN A 129 24.92 -12.90 -8.51
N LEU A 130 24.33 -11.77 -8.11
CA LEU A 130 25.02 -10.48 -7.98
C LEU A 130 26.13 -10.52 -6.93
N SER A 131 25.88 -11.14 -5.76
CA SER A 131 26.91 -11.33 -4.74
C SER A 131 28.08 -12.16 -5.27
N THR A 132 27.79 -13.24 -6.00
CA THR A 132 28.83 -14.07 -6.62
C THR A 132 29.62 -13.29 -7.66
N MET A 133 28.95 -12.48 -8.49
CA MET A 133 29.60 -11.64 -9.50
C MET A 133 30.51 -10.58 -8.89
N GLU A 134 30.07 -9.92 -7.83
CA GLU A 134 30.84 -8.94 -7.07
C GLU A 134 32.16 -9.56 -6.58
N ASP A 135 32.09 -10.70 -5.90
CA ASP A 135 33.27 -11.44 -5.42
C ASP A 135 34.23 -11.81 -6.57
N HIS A 136 33.69 -12.20 -7.72
CA HIS A 136 34.47 -12.56 -8.89
C HIS A 136 35.15 -11.34 -9.54
N ILE A 137 34.48 -10.19 -9.59
CA ILE A 137 35.06 -8.94 -10.11
C ILE A 137 36.14 -8.43 -9.18
N GLU A 138 35.91 -8.45 -7.87
CA GLU A 138 36.90 -8.02 -6.88
C GLU A 138 38.17 -8.88 -6.95
N LYS A 139 38.01 -10.21 -7.02
CA LYS A 139 39.14 -11.13 -7.22
C LYS A 139 39.85 -10.89 -8.56
N ALA A 140 39.10 -10.60 -9.63
CA ALA A 140 39.70 -10.32 -10.93
C ALA A 140 40.46 -9.00 -10.96
N LEU A 141 39.96 -7.97 -10.27
CA LEU A 141 40.64 -6.70 -10.06
C LEU A 141 41.93 -6.86 -9.23
N ALA A 142 41.85 -7.60 -8.12
CA ALA A 142 42.99 -7.84 -7.24
C ALA A 142 44.10 -8.65 -7.93
N ASN A 143 43.73 -9.70 -8.67
CA ASN A 143 44.69 -10.62 -9.31
C ASN A 143 45.05 -10.23 -10.76
N LYS A 144 44.47 -9.13 -11.29
CA LYS A 144 44.56 -8.73 -12.70
C LYS A 144 44.24 -9.88 -13.67
N SER A 145 43.29 -10.73 -13.30
CA SER A 145 42.92 -11.92 -14.09
C SER A 145 41.83 -11.62 -15.10
N VAL A 146 41.72 -12.45 -16.13
CA VAL A 146 40.66 -12.35 -17.14
C VAL A 146 39.30 -12.61 -16.49
N PHE A 147 38.37 -11.67 -16.63
CA PHE A 147 36.99 -11.82 -16.18
C PHE A 147 36.13 -12.40 -17.32
N PRO A 148 35.37 -13.47 -17.08
CA PRO A 148 34.54 -14.12 -18.10
C PRO A 148 33.26 -13.31 -18.37
N VAL A 149 33.42 -12.15 -19.02
CA VAL A 149 32.34 -11.20 -19.37
C VAL A 149 31.15 -11.89 -20.02
N THR A 150 31.37 -12.78 -20.98
CA THR A 150 30.30 -13.48 -21.71
C THR A 150 29.42 -14.33 -20.79
N LYS A 151 30.04 -15.06 -19.85
CA LYS A 151 29.31 -15.91 -18.90
C LYS A 151 28.47 -15.07 -17.96
N PHE A 152 29.03 -14.00 -17.42
CA PHE A 152 28.31 -13.15 -16.48
C PHE A 152 27.23 -12.31 -17.16
N ASN A 153 27.48 -11.81 -18.37
CA ASN A 153 26.44 -11.14 -19.15
C ASN A 153 25.26 -12.06 -19.47
N PHE A 154 25.50 -13.36 -19.71
CA PHE A 154 24.42 -14.32 -19.89
C PHE A 154 23.57 -14.47 -18.62
N ILE A 155 24.20 -14.56 -17.45
CA ILE A 155 23.49 -14.66 -16.17
C ILE A 155 22.69 -13.37 -15.90
N ILE A 156 23.30 -12.20 -16.11
CA ILE A 156 22.62 -10.90 -15.93
C ILE A 156 21.42 -10.79 -16.87
N SER A 157 21.57 -11.15 -18.16
CA SER A 157 20.44 -11.14 -19.09
C SER A 157 19.30 -12.04 -18.62
N ARG A 158 19.61 -13.26 -18.19
CA ARG A 158 18.58 -14.18 -17.65
C ARG A 158 17.88 -13.60 -16.42
N ASP A 159 18.63 -12.95 -15.53
CA ASP A 159 18.05 -12.36 -14.33
C ASP A 159 17.21 -11.12 -14.68
N ILE A 160 17.62 -10.32 -15.68
CA ILE A 160 16.80 -9.24 -16.26
C ILE A 160 15.48 -9.79 -16.80
N ASP A 161 15.52 -10.82 -17.65
CA ASP A 161 14.31 -11.38 -18.28
C ASP A 161 13.31 -11.84 -17.21
N LYS A 162 13.80 -12.55 -16.18
CA LYS A 162 12.96 -12.97 -15.05
C LYS A 162 12.41 -11.80 -14.24
N LEU A 163 13.19 -10.75 -14.00
CA LEU A 163 12.70 -9.56 -13.30
C LEU A 163 11.67 -8.79 -14.14
N VAL A 164 11.81 -8.79 -15.47
CA VAL A 164 10.81 -8.25 -16.42
C VAL A 164 9.52 -9.05 -16.35
N ASP A 165 9.58 -10.38 -16.25
CA ASP A 165 8.40 -11.22 -16.06
C ASP A 165 7.67 -10.86 -14.76
N VAL A 166 8.41 -10.68 -13.65
CA VAL A 166 7.85 -10.23 -12.36
C VAL A 166 7.20 -8.84 -12.50
N LEU A 167 7.90 -7.88 -13.11
CA LEU A 167 7.39 -6.53 -13.34
C LEU A 167 6.11 -6.54 -14.16
N THR A 168 6.05 -7.38 -15.19
CA THR A 168 4.88 -7.51 -16.07
C THR A 168 3.70 -8.09 -15.29
N ALA A 169 3.92 -9.13 -14.49
CA ALA A 169 2.90 -9.70 -13.63
C ALA A 169 2.33 -8.68 -12.62
N LEU A 170 3.19 -7.84 -12.03
CA LEU A 170 2.77 -6.78 -11.10
C LEU A 170 1.97 -5.68 -11.80
N LYS A 171 2.34 -5.29 -13.02
CA LYS A 171 1.57 -4.33 -13.82
C LYS A 171 0.18 -4.88 -14.17
N THR A 172 0.10 -6.14 -14.57
CA THR A 172 -1.19 -6.79 -14.86
C THR A 172 -2.08 -6.84 -13.61
N ASP A 173 -1.53 -7.17 -12.44
CA ASP A 173 -2.29 -7.14 -11.17
C ASP A 173 -2.79 -5.72 -10.84
N GLN A 174 -1.96 -4.70 -11.10
CA GLN A 174 -2.36 -3.30 -10.93
C GLN A 174 -3.52 -2.91 -11.87
N GLU A 175 -3.46 -3.28 -13.14
CA GLU A 175 -4.51 -3.00 -14.12
C GLU A 175 -5.84 -3.66 -13.75
N VAL A 176 -5.80 -4.91 -13.29
CA VAL A 176 -6.97 -5.64 -12.79
C VAL A 176 -7.60 -4.92 -11.60
N ARG A 177 -6.79 -4.46 -10.63
CA ARG A 177 -7.27 -3.71 -9.47
C ARG A 177 -7.91 -2.38 -9.87
N ASN A 178 -7.28 -1.63 -10.76
CA ASN A 178 -7.82 -0.36 -11.25
C ASN A 178 -9.12 -0.53 -12.04
N GLY A 179 -9.26 -1.62 -12.81
CA GLY A 179 -10.49 -1.93 -13.54
C GLY A 179 -11.65 -2.33 -12.62
N ALA A 180 -11.37 -3.05 -11.54
CA ALA A 180 -12.37 -3.44 -10.55
C ALA A 180 -12.89 -2.27 -9.70
N GLU A 181 -12.11 -1.19 -9.53
CA GLU A 181 -12.54 0.02 -8.82
C GLU A 181 -13.46 0.93 -9.67
N GLN A 182 -13.55 0.70 -10.99
CA GLN A 182 -14.37 1.49 -11.92
C GLN A 182 -15.75 0.88 -12.23
N THR A 183 -16.01 -0.37 -11.80
CA THR A 183 -17.29 -1.09 -11.98
C THR A 183 -18.11 -1.14 -10.70
#